data_AF-A0A382Q7B9-F1
#
_entry.id   AF-A0A382Q7B9-F1
#
_cell.length_a   1.000
_cell.length_b   1.000
_cell.length_c   1.000
_cell.angle_alpha   90.00
_cell.angle_beta   90.00
_cell.angle_gamma   90.00
#
_symmetry.space_group_name_H-M   'P 1'
#
loop_
_entity.id
_entity.type
_entity.pdbx_description
1 polymer ?
#
loop_
_entity_poly.entity_id
_entity_poly.type
_entity_poly.pdbx_seq_one_letter_code
_entity_poly.pdbx_strand_id
1 'polypeptide(L)' 'PVASNKQGGIFHLEIKSKDITGPIQIPDTGGWQILKLLHHKDVKLTKGRHVIRAVMDSQGPSGSIGDIDYFKFVKNSK' A
#
# COMPACT_ATOMS: atom_id res chain seq x y z
N PRO A 1 -5.94 3.95 4.42
CA PRO A 1 -5.35 3.83 5.77
C PRO A 1 -4.90 2.39 5.97
N VAL A 2 -3.94 2.20 6.86
CA VAL A 2 -3.47 0.87 7.23
C VAL A 2 -3.45 0.72 8.75
N ALA A 3 -3.58 -0.51 9.23
CA ALA A 3 -3.37 -0.85 10.63
C ALA A 3 -2.61 -2.17 10.76
N SER A 4 -1.79 -2.29 11.81
CA SER A 4 -1.09 -3.51 12.16
C SER A 4 -0.73 -3.52 13.64
N ASN A 5 -0.86 -4.67 14.29
CA ASN A 5 -0.34 -4.90 15.64
C ASN A 5 1.05 -5.56 15.54
N LYS A 6 2.12 -4.78 15.76
CA LYS A 6 3.51 -5.01 15.29
C LYS A 6 3.71 -4.62 13.84
N GLN A 7 4.98 -4.58 13.43
CA GLN A 7 5.39 -4.32 12.06
C GLN A 7 4.65 -5.26 11.08
N GLY A 8 3.91 -4.66 10.14
CA GLY A 8 3.20 -5.38 9.09
C GLY A 8 4.13 -5.90 8.01
N GLY A 9 3.55 -6.45 6.95
CA GLY A 9 4.28 -6.94 5.78
C GLY A 9 4.51 -5.87 4.71
N ILE A 10 5.06 -6.35 3.60
CA ILE A 10 5.37 -5.55 2.42
C ILE A 10 4.39 -5.92 1.32
N PHE A 11 3.85 -4.90 0.66
CA PHE A 11 3.07 -5.05 -0.55
C PHE A 11 3.50 -4.02 -1.58
N HIS A 12 3.18 -4.24 -2.85
CA HIS A 12 3.27 -3.22 -3.89
C HIS A 12 1.98 -3.16 -4.70
N LEU A 13 1.84 -2.09 -5.49
CA LEU A 13 0.78 -1.98 -6.48
C LEU A 13 1.36 -2.17 -7.87
N GLU A 14 0.63 -2.86 -8.73
CA GLU A 14 1.03 -3.08 -10.12
C GLU A 14 -0.11 -2.83 -11.10
N ILE A 15 0.27 -2.58 -12.36
CA ILE A 15 -0.60 -2.55 -13.52
C ILE A 15 0.01 -3.46 -14.58
N LYS A 16 -0.77 -4.45 -15.06
CA LYS A 16 -0.30 -5.43 -16.06
C LYS A 16 1.02 -6.11 -15.64
N SER A 17 1.11 -6.56 -14.38
CA SER A 17 2.31 -7.22 -13.83
C SER A 17 3.57 -6.34 -13.78
N LYS A 18 3.42 -5.02 -13.95
CA LYS A 18 4.49 -4.05 -13.76
C LYS A 18 4.24 -3.26 -12.48
N ASP A 19 5.19 -3.32 -11.56
CA ASP A 19 5.23 -2.52 -10.34
C ASP A 19 5.20 -1.02 -10.67
N ILE A 20 4.33 -0.28 -9.96
CA ILE A 20 4.14 1.16 -10.09
C ILE A 20 4.46 1.95 -8.80
N THR A 21 4.83 1.28 -7.70
CA THR A 21 5.13 1.90 -6.40
C THR A 21 6.48 1.50 -5.82
N GLY A 22 7.06 0.37 -6.22
CA GLY A 22 8.04 -0.29 -5.38
C GLY A 22 7.40 -0.84 -4.10
N PRO A 23 8.22 -1.38 -3.18
CA PRO A 23 7.74 -1.96 -1.94
C PRO A 23 7.16 -0.90 -1.00
N ILE A 24 5.97 -1.18 -0.47
CA ILE A 24 5.30 -0.40 0.57
C ILE A 24 5.24 -1.25 1.84
N GLN A 25 5.97 -0.81 2.85
CA GLN A 25 5.99 -1.44 4.17
C GLN A 25 4.84 -0.90 5.03
N ILE A 26 3.98 -1.77 5.56
CA ILE A 26 2.99 -1.38 6.57
C ILE A 26 3.70 -1.27 7.93
N PRO A 27 3.75 -0.10 8.58
CA PRO A 27 4.40 0.07 9.88
C PRO A 27 3.58 -0.55 11.01
N ASP A 28 4.21 -0.73 12.17
CA ASP A 28 3.46 -0.93 13.41
C ASP A 28 2.62 0.31 13.71
N THR A 29 1.30 0.15 13.74
CA THR A 29 0.38 1.24 14.07
C THR A 29 0.05 1.28 15.57
N GLY A 30 0.45 0.26 16.33
CA GLY A 30 0.13 0.08 17.75
C GLY A 30 -1.15 -0.74 17.98
N GLY A 31 -1.77 -1.27 16.93
CA GLY A 31 -2.96 -2.11 17.03
C GLY A 31 -3.91 -1.99 15.83
N TRP A 32 -4.77 -2.99 15.67
CA TRP A 32 -5.72 -3.12 14.54
C TRP A 32 -6.77 -2.01 14.47
N GLN A 33 -7.07 -1.36 15.59
CA GLN A 33 -8.02 -0.24 15.65
C GLN A 33 -7.35 1.13 15.44
N ILE A 34 -6.02 1.18 15.29
CA ILE A 34 -5.26 2.42 15.13
C ILE A 34 -4.87 2.54 13.65
N LEU A 35 -5.65 3.29 12.90
CA LEU A 35 -5.46 3.49 11.46
C LEU A 35 -4.49 4.65 11.19
N LYS A 36 -3.52 4.44 10.30
CA LYS A 36 -2.60 5.48 9.84
C LYS A 36 -2.67 5.65 8.32
N LEU A 37 -2.50 6.90 7.85
CA LEU A 37 -2.35 7.19 6.43
C LEU A 37 -0.88 7.07 6.02
N LEU A 38 -0.63 6.29 4.97
CA LEU A 38 0.65 6.27 4.28
C LEU A 38 0.56 7.15 3.04
N HIS A 39 1.55 8.02 2.85
CA HIS A 39 1.68 8.83 1.66
C HIS A 39 2.82 8.30 0.80
N HIS A 40 2.47 7.81 -0.38
CA HIS A 40 3.44 7.35 -1.36
C HIS A 40 3.44 8.33 -2.55
N LYS A 41 4.63 8.74 -2.98
CA LYS A 41 4.82 9.74 -4.04
C LYS A 41 5.30 9.07 -5.32
N ASP A 42 5.41 9.84 -6.39
CA ASP A 42 6.06 9.43 -7.64
C ASP A 42 5.41 8.25 -8.40
N VAL A 43 4.14 7.95 -8.11
CA VAL A 43 3.32 7.00 -8.88
C VAL A 43 2.98 7.60 -10.24
N LYS A 44 3.48 6.98 -11.31
CA LYS A 44 3.21 7.41 -12.69
C LYS A 44 2.11 6.54 -13.31
N LEU A 45 0.96 7.15 -13.58
CA LEU A 45 -0.16 6.51 -14.28
C LEU A 45 -0.33 7.14 -15.67
N THR A 46 -0.55 6.31 -16.68
CA THR A 46 -0.93 6.79 -18.02
C THR A 46 -2.42 7.08 -18.07
N LYS A 47 -2.86 7.95 -18.98
CA LYS A 47 -4.30 8.23 -19.17
C LYS A 47 -5.02 6.96 -19.61
N GLY A 48 -6.17 6.67 -19.00
CA GLY A 48 -7.05 5.57 -19.39
C GLY A 48 -7.58 4.77 -18.21
N ARG A 49 -8.29 3.68 -18.52
CA ARG A 49 -8.78 2.73 -17.52
C ARG A 49 -7.69 1.70 -17.22
N HIS A 50 -7.40 1.50 -15.95
CA HIS A 50 -6.42 0.52 -15.47
C HIS A 50 -7.07 -0.41 -14.46
N VAL A 51 -6.56 -1.64 -14.39
CA VAL A 51 -6.77 -2.54 -13.25
C VAL A 51 -5.50 -2.48 -12.43
N ILE A 52 -5.63 -2.05 -11.17
CA ILE A 52 -4.53 -2.02 -10.21
C ILE A 52 -4.67 -3.25 -9.32
N ARG A 53 -3.59 -4.02 -9.20
CA ARG A 53 -3.52 -5.16 -8.30
C ARG A 53 -2.61 -4.82 -7.12
N ALA A 54 -3.08 -5.07 -5.91
CA ALA A 54 -2.22 -5.08 -4.73
C ALA A 54 -1.61 -6.47 -4.59
N VAL A 55 -0.29 -6.53 -4.49
CA VAL A 55 0.48 -7.78 -4.41
C VAL A 55 1.07 -7.88 -3.02
N MET A 56 0.76 -8.96 -2.31
CA MET A 56 1.26 -9.22 -0.96
C MET A 56 2.60 -9.95 -1.07
N ASP A 57 3.70 -9.23 -0.89
CA ASP A 57 5.05 -9.74 -1.19
C ASP A 57 5.60 -10.60 -0.05
N SER A 58 5.49 -10.12 1.19
CA SER A 58 6.00 -10.83 2.36
C SER A 58 5.32 -10.39 3.64
N GLN A 59 5.11 -11.34 4.56
CA GLN A 59 4.54 -11.05 5.88
C GLN A 59 5.56 -10.42 6.81
N GLY A 60 5.09 -9.54 7.69
CA GLY A 60 5.90 -8.98 8.77
C GLY A 60 5.77 -9.73 10.09
N PRO A 61 6.45 -9.25 11.15
CA PRO A 61 6.31 -9.76 12.51
C PRO A 61 4.90 -9.80 13.10
N SER A 62 3.93 -9.08 12.52
CA SER A 62 2.51 -9.19 12.87
C SER A 62 1.87 -10.51 12.40
N GLY A 63 2.55 -11.28 11.55
CA GLY A 63 2.03 -12.51 10.94
C GLY A 63 1.03 -12.26 9.82
N SER A 64 1.08 -11.08 9.20
CA SER A 64 0.23 -10.70 8.07
C SER A 64 0.89 -9.55 7.28
N ILE A 65 0.21 -9.08 6.22
CA ILE A 65 0.54 -7.80 5.60
C ILE A 65 0.07 -6.64 6.47
N GLY A 66 -1.17 -6.69 6.91
CA GLY A 66 -1.84 -5.65 7.70
C GLY A 66 -3.24 -5.40 7.15
N ASP A 67 -4.05 -4.67 7.91
CA ASP A 67 -5.35 -4.20 7.45
C ASP A 67 -5.13 -3.04 6.48
N ILE A 68 -5.77 -3.10 5.31
CA ILE A 68 -5.71 -2.06 4.28
C ILE A 68 -7.14 -1.62 3.97
N ASP A 69 -7.49 -0.41 4.38
CA ASP A 69 -8.85 0.11 4.29
C ASP A 69 -9.16 0.72 2.91
N TYR A 70 -8.31 1.64 2.43
CA TYR A 70 -8.47 2.21 1.08
C TYR A 70 -7.16 2.66 0.45
N PHE A 71 -7.21 2.78 -0.89
CA PHE A 71 -6.25 3.50 -1.71
C PHE A 71 -6.89 4.77 -2.30
N LYS A 72 -6.21 5.91 -2.18
CA LYS A 72 -6.65 7.18 -2.77
C LYS A 72 -5.57 7.70 -3.70
N PHE A 73 -5.89 7.77 -4.99
CA PHE A 73 -5.03 8.36 -5.99
C PHE A 73 -5.36 9.84 -6.11
N VAL A 74 -4.37 10.70 -5.89
CA VAL A 74 -4.50 12.15 -6.03
C VAL A 74 -3.65 12.58 -7.21
N LYS A 75 -4.25 13.30 -8.15
CA LYS A 75 -3.50 13.94 -9.22
C LYS A 75 -2.69 15.07 -8.60
N ASN A 76 -1.37 14.94 -8.61
CA ASN A 76 -0.51 16.08 -8.35
C ASN A 76 -0.59 17.01 -9.57
N SER A 77 -1.27 18.13 -9.42
CA SER A 77 -1.20 19.22 -10.39
C SER A 77 0.26 19.66 -10.50
N LYS A 78 0.78 19.77 -11.72
CA LYS A 78 1.79 20.79 -11.97
C LYS A 78 1.09 22.14 -12.07
#